data_AF-A0A7S7RV64-F1
#
_entry.id   AF-A0A7S7RV64-F1
#
_cell.length_a   1.000
_cell.length_b   1.000
_cell.length_c   1.000
_cell.angle_alpha   90.00
_cell.angle_beta   90.00
_cell.angle_gamma   90.00
#
_symmetry.space_group_name_H-M   'P 1'
#
loop_
_entity.id
_entity.type
_entity.pdbx_description
1 polymer ?
#
loop_
_entity_poly.entity_id
_entity_poly.type
_entity_poly.pdbx_seq_one_letter_code
_entity_poly.pdbx_strand_id
1 'polypeptide(L)'
;MLLRQVLDIYDLLDKPAASGEEVEGFLRSHGATDVTVERIGGERGGTDCIKVLIPGTSGKSSGGSAPTLGIVGRLGGIGARPELIGAVSDGDGALAALAAALKLAEMHEAGDVLTGDVIVATHVCPDAPTLPHEPVPFMDSPIDMETMNQMEVDEQMDAIVSIDTTKGNRIINVNGIAISPTVMQGYLLSVSDDLMDVMTRVTGKMPVVFALSQQDVTPYGNDLYHLNSILQPATATDAPVVGVAIVTEQMVAGCATGATHANDVEEAARFAVEAAKLFGQGACSFYDEAQFAHLVGLYGPMSRFQSSGNAEQRNRQERV
;
A
#
# COMPACT_ATOMS: atom_id res chain seq x y z
N MET A 1 14.48 8.24 -10.89
CA MET A 1 13.98 9.28 -9.95
C MET A 1 12.56 9.63 -10.34
N LEU A 2 11.67 9.80 -9.37
CA LEU A 2 10.24 10.08 -9.48
C LEU A 2 9.84 11.43 -8.86
N LEU A 3 10.81 12.31 -8.54
CA LEU A 3 10.54 13.55 -7.81
C LEU A 3 9.51 14.45 -8.52
N ARG A 4 9.56 14.56 -9.85
CA ARG A 4 8.55 15.32 -10.60
C ARG A 4 7.16 14.70 -10.42
N GLN A 5 7.04 13.38 -10.59
CA GLN A 5 5.76 12.68 -10.44
C GLN A 5 5.17 12.84 -9.04
N VAL A 6 6.02 12.83 -8.00
CA VAL A 6 5.60 13.13 -6.62
C VAL A 6 5.03 14.53 -6.52
N LEU A 7 5.69 15.55 -7.05
CA LEU A 7 5.21 16.94 -6.99
C LEU A 7 3.91 17.13 -7.79
N ASP A 8 3.84 16.58 -9.00
CA ASP A 8 2.66 16.70 -9.87
C ASP A 8 1.43 16.06 -9.22
N ILE A 9 1.56 14.87 -8.63
CA ILE A 9 0.46 14.23 -7.89
C ILE A 9 0.14 14.99 -6.61
N TYR A 10 1.15 15.48 -5.88
CA TYR A 10 0.93 16.24 -4.63
C TYR A 10 0.03 17.46 -4.87
N ASP A 11 0.22 18.20 -5.96
CA ASP A 11 -0.61 19.36 -6.32
C ASP A 11 -2.07 19.00 -6.63
N LEU A 12 -2.35 17.76 -7.06
CA LEU A 12 -3.71 17.25 -7.22
C LEU A 12 -4.35 16.90 -5.87
N LEU A 13 -3.57 16.35 -4.94
CA LEU A 13 -4.06 15.85 -3.66
C LEU A 13 -4.17 16.94 -2.58
N ASP A 14 -3.29 17.95 -2.56
CA ASP A 14 -3.25 18.98 -1.50
C ASP A 14 -4.27 20.11 -1.72
N LYS A 15 -5.55 19.76 -1.81
CA LYS A 15 -6.65 20.74 -1.85
C LYS A 15 -7.97 20.15 -1.38
N PRO A 16 -8.91 21.00 -0.91
CA PRO A 16 -10.23 20.53 -0.46
C PRO A 16 -11.05 19.83 -1.55
N ALA A 17 -10.81 20.16 -2.82
CA ALA A 17 -11.53 19.63 -3.96
C ALA A 17 -10.85 18.41 -4.61
N ALA A 18 -9.80 17.84 -4.00
CA ALA A 18 -9.11 16.67 -4.53
C ALA A 18 -10.10 15.51 -4.72
N SER A 19 -10.08 14.90 -5.89
CA SER A 19 -10.98 13.80 -6.27
C SER A 19 -10.27 12.77 -7.13
N GLY A 20 -10.81 11.56 -7.15
CA GLY A 20 -10.32 10.51 -8.03
C GLY A 20 -10.53 10.82 -9.51
N GLU A 21 -11.59 11.55 -9.86
CA GLU A 21 -11.86 11.99 -11.24
C GLU A 21 -10.72 12.89 -11.77
N GLU A 22 -10.22 13.82 -10.94
CA GLU A 22 -9.12 14.69 -11.35
C GLU A 22 -7.81 13.91 -11.53
N VAL A 23 -7.53 12.98 -10.62
CA VAL A 23 -6.37 12.07 -10.70
C VAL A 23 -6.47 11.18 -11.94
N GLU A 24 -7.64 10.61 -12.23
CA GLU A 24 -7.88 9.82 -13.43
C GLU A 24 -7.63 10.64 -14.69
N GLY A 25 -8.23 11.83 -14.80
CA GLY A 25 -8.05 12.70 -15.96
C GLY A 25 -6.57 13.05 -16.18
N PHE A 26 -5.85 13.30 -15.09
CA PHE A 26 -4.42 13.57 -15.14
C PHE A 26 -3.61 12.36 -15.61
N LEU A 27 -3.82 11.16 -15.02
CA LEU A 27 -3.13 9.94 -15.42
C LEU A 27 -3.40 9.57 -16.88
N ARG A 28 -4.64 9.68 -17.35
CA ARG A 28 -5.01 9.43 -18.74
C ARG A 28 -4.32 10.39 -19.71
N SER A 29 -4.16 11.65 -19.33
CA SER A 29 -3.42 12.63 -20.13
C SER A 29 -1.93 12.34 -20.23
N HIS A 30 -1.41 11.44 -19.39
CA HIS A 30 -0.02 10.96 -19.36
C HIS A 30 0.12 9.50 -19.83
N GLY A 31 -0.87 8.95 -20.55
CA GLY A 31 -0.77 7.64 -21.21
C GLY A 31 -1.36 6.47 -20.44
N ALA A 32 -1.97 6.68 -19.27
CA ALA A 32 -2.70 5.61 -18.59
C ALA A 32 -3.97 5.24 -19.37
N THR A 33 -4.08 3.99 -19.83
CA THR A 33 -5.22 3.55 -20.65
C THR A 33 -6.34 2.92 -19.83
N ASP A 34 -5.99 2.25 -18.73
CA ASP A 34 -6.93 1.57 -17.83
C ASP A 34 -6.86 2.18 -16.43
N VAL A 35 -7.81 3.06 -16.17
CA VAL A 35 -8.02 3.73 -14.88
C VAL A 35 -9.48 3.52 -14.52
N THR A 36 -9.74 3.09 -13.30
CA THR A 36 -11.10 2.99 -12.76
C THR A 36 -11.17 3.81 -11.49
N VAL A 37 -12.22 4.64 -11.39
CA VAL A 37 -12.54 5.42 -10.19
C VAL A 37 -13.93 5.03 -9.73
N GLU A 38 -14.06 4.67 -8.46
CA GLU A 38 -15.34 4.37 -7.84
C GLU A 38 -15.50 5.17 -6.55
N ARG A 39 -16.59 5.93 -6.45
CA ARG A 39 -16.94 6.63 -5.22
C ARG A 39 -17.59 5.65 -4.25
N ILE A 40 -16.94 5.42 -3.11
CA ILE A 40 -17.51 4.63 -2.01
C ILE A 40 -17.94 5.58 -0.89
N GLY A 41 -19.20 5.45 -0.46
CA GLY A 41 -19.76 6.20 0.65
C GLY A 41 -19.96 5.34 1.90
N GLY A 42 -19.81 5.95 3.07
CA GLY A 42 -20.11 5.36 4.37
C GLY A 42 -20.80 6.38 5.29
N GLU A 43 -21.12 5.97 6.51
CA GLU A 43 -21.78 6.86 7.50
C GLU A 43 -20.89 8.06 7.90
N ARG A 44 -19.56 7.91 7.75
CA ARG A 44 -18.54 8.89 8.14
C ARG A 44 -18.02 9.75 7.00
N GLY A 45 -18.60 9.67 5.80
CA GLY A 45 -18.17 10.41 4.62
C GLY A 45 -18.02 9.51 3.40
N GLY A 46 -17.09 9.81 2.50
CA GLY A 46 -16.79 8.93 1.38
C GLY A 46 -15.41 9.17 0.80
N THR A 47 -14.99 8.27 -0.06
CA THR A 47 -13.70 8.34 -0.74
C THR A 47 -13.79 7.84 -2.17
N ASP A 48 -12.90 8.33 -3.03
CA ASP A 48 -12.78 7.86 -4.40
C ASP A 48 -11.69 6.78 -4.45
N CYS A 49 -12.09 5.52 -4.59
CA CYS A 49 -11.18 4.42 -4.79
C CYS A 49 -10.69 4.44 -6.25
N ILE A 50 -9.38 4.37 -6.44
CA ILE A 50 -8.73 4.43 -7.76
C ILE A 50 -7.95 3.15 -7.97
N LYS A 51 -8.12 2.53 -9.13
CA LYS A 51 -7.31 1.41 -9.61
C LYS A 51 -6.76 1.72 -11.00
N VAL A 52 -5.49 1.47 -11.21
CA VAL A 52 -4.78 1.72 -12.47
C VAL A 52 -4.08 0.45 -12.90
N LEU A 53 -4.45 -0.11 -14.06
CA LEU A 53 -3.73 -1.22 -14.67
C LEU A 53 -2.75 -0.68 -15.71
N ILE A 54 -1.47 -1.00 -15.55
CA ILE A 54 -0.41 -0.72 -16.52
C ILE A 54 -0.09 -2.07 -17.20
N PRO A 55 -0.48 -2.27 -18.47
CA PRO A 55 -0.21 -3.51 -19.18
C PRO A 55 1.29 -3.78 -19.37
N GLY A 56 1.71 -5.02 -19.15
CA GLY A 56 3.04 -5.49 -19.50
C GLY A 56 3.09 -6.13 -20.90
N THR A 57 4.26 -6.11 -21.53
CA THR A 57 4.51 -6.76 -22.84
C THR A 57 4.21 -8.26 -22.84
N SER A 58 4.34 -8.92 -21.70
CA SER A 58 4.03 -10.34 -21.48
C SER A 58 3.12 -10.54 -20.26
N GLY A 59 2.43 -9.49 -19.83
CA GLY A 59 1.51 -9.53 -18.70
C GLY A 59 0.22 -10.28 -19.04
N LYS A 60 -0.49 -10.73 -18.00
CA LYS A 60 -1.74 -11.49 -18.11
C LYS A 60 -2.81 -10.71 -18.85
N SER A 61 -2.89 -9.40 -18.66
CA SER A 61 -3.81 -8.49 -19.35
C SER A 61 -3.61 -8.47 -20.87
N SER A 62 -2.38 -8.74 -21.32
CA SER A 62 -2.00 -8.85 -22.73
C SER A 62 -1.98 -10.30 -23.23
N GLY A 63 -2.55 -11.25 -22.47
CA GLY A 63 -2.59 -12.67 -22.82
C GLY A 63 -1.29 -13.45 -22.56
N GLY A 64 -0.33 -12.83 -21.87
CA GLY A 64 0.92 -13.48 -21.45
C GLY A 64 0.79 -14.18 -20.09
N SER A 65 1.95 -14.47 -19.48
CA SER A 65 2.04 -15.22 -18.21
C SER A 65 3.02 -14.62 -17.21
N ALA A 66 3.59 -13.44 -17.50
CA ALA A 66 4.45 -12.75 -16.56
C ALA A 66 3.62 -12.33 -15.33
N PRO A 67 4.18 -12.44 -14.11
CA PRO A 67 3.43 -12.19 -12.90
C PRO A 67 3.12 -10.69 -12.75
N THR A 68 1.98 -10.41 -12.14
CA THR A 68 1.46 -9.05 -11.94
C THR A 68 1.81 -8.56 -10.55
N LEU A 69 2.51 -7.41 -10.45
CA LEU A 69 2.76 -6.79 -9.15
C LEU A 69 1.61 -5.82 -8.79
N GLY A 70 1.10 -5.95 -7.57
CA GLY A 70 0.25 -4.95 -6.93
C GLY A 70 1.07 -3.87 -6.21
N ILE A 71 0.73 -2.60 -6.41
CA ILE A 71 1.22 -1.47 -5.63
C ILE A 71 0.02 -0.83 -4.94
N VAL A 72 -0.11 -1.03 -3.63
CA VAL A 72 -1.22 -0.52 -2.84
C VAL A 72 -0.75 0.67 -2.01
N GLY A 73 -1.40 1.82 -2.15
CA GLY A 73 -1.21 2.99 -1.29
C GLY A 73 -2.22 2.96 -0.14
N ARG A 74 -1.74 2.81 1.09
CA ARG A 74 -2.54 2.69 2.30
C ARG A 74 -2.58 3.98 3.08
N LEU A 75 -3.76 4.31 3.60
CA LEU A 75 -4.07 5.52 4.36
C LEU A 75 -5.47 5.42 4.99
N GLY A 76 -5.77 6.30 5.94
CA GLY A 76 -7.13 6.71 6.32
C GLY A 76 -7.63 7.90 5.48
N GLY A 77 -6.75 8.85 5.12
CA GLY A 77 -7.07 9.91 4.17
C GLY A 77 -5.92 10.87 3.85
N ILE A 78 -6.05 11.60 2.73
CA ILE A 78 -5.04 12.56 2.26
C ILE A 78 -5.17 13.94 2.91
N GLY A 79 -6.28 14.19 3.60
CA GLY A 79 -6.51 15.39 4.39
C GLY A 79 -7.52 15.13 5.52
N ALA A 80 -7.52 16.03 6.52
CA ALA A 80 -8.45 16.01 7.66
C ALA A 80 -9.20 17.34 7.75
N ARG A 81 -9.69 17.83 6.61
CA ARG A 81 -10.41 19.10 6.49
C ARG A 81 -11.85 18.95 7.00
N PRO A 82 -12.46 20.02 7.54
CA PRO A 82 -11.91 21.36 7.72
C PRO A 82 -11.02 21.54 8.97
N GLU A 83 -10.90 20.53 9.84
CA GLU A 83 -10.20 20.61 11.12
C GLU A 83 -8.71 20.93 10.97
N LEU A 84 -8.07 20.33 9.96
CA LEU A 84 -6.67 20.54 9.61
C LEU A 84 -6.56 20.91 8.13
N ILE A 85 -5.98 22.08 7.86
CA ILE A 85 -5.83 22.63 6.51
C ILE A 85 -4.49 22.20 5.93
N GLY A 86 -4.53 21.54 4.77
CA GLY A 86 -3.36 21.03 4.05
C GLY A 86 -3.39 19.51 3.95
N ALA A 87 -2.48 18.96 3.15
CA ALA A 87 -2.23 17.52 3.12
C ALA A 87 -1.70 17.06 4.48
N VAL A 88 -2.13 15.87 4.88
CA VAL A 88 -1.71 15.25 6.14
C VAL A 88 -0.71 14.12 5.86
N SER A 89 0.13 13.81 6.84
CA SER A 89 1.17 12.80 6.69
C SER A 89 0.66 11.44 6.22
N ASP A 90 -0.54 11.06 6.66
CA ASP A 90 -1.17 9.79 6.32
C ASP A 90 -1.39 9.60 4.80
N GLY A 91 -1.48 10.71 4.06
CA GLY A 91 -1.62 10.69 2.60
C GLY A 91 -0.38 10.25 1.82
N ASP A 92 0.79 10.11 2.45
CA ASP A 92 2.03 9.80 1.73
C ASP A 92 1.99 8.43 1.02
N GLY A 93 1.25 7.45 1.57
CA GLY A 93 1.06 6.13 0.93
C GLY A 93 0.34 6.23 -0.41
N ALA A 94 -0.78 6.95 -0.45
CA ALA A 94 -1.52 7.22 -1.69
C ALA A 94 -0.69 8.04 -2.68
N LEU A 95 0.02 9.06 -2.19
CA LEU A 95 0.91 9.89 -3.00
C LEU A 95 2.01 9.06 -3.67
N ALA A 96 2.66 8.16 -2.94
CA ALA A 96 3.70 7.28 -3.47
C ALA A 96 3.15 6.30 -4.52
N ALA A 97 1.99 5.69 -4.25
CA ALA A 97 1.35 4.76 -5.18
C ALA A 97 0.95 5.47 -6.48
N LEU A 98 0.28 6.62 -6.40
CA LEU A 98 -0.12 7.40 -7.59
C LEU A 98 1.07 7.97 -8.36
N ALA A 99 2.15 8.38 -7.67
CA ALA A 99 3.39 8.78 -8.34
C ALA A 99 4.04 7.61 -9.09
N ALA A 100 3.97 6.39 -8.55
CA ALA A 100 4.39 5.17 -9.25
C ALA A 100 3.51 4.91 -10.48
N ALA A 101 2.18 5.02 -10.37
CA ALA A 101 1.26 4.89 -11.50
C ALA A 101 1.57 5.87 -12.62
N LEU A 102 1.74 7.17 -12.29
CA LEU A 102 2.10 8.21 -13.25
C LEU A 102 3.43 7.89 -13.93
N LYS A 103 4.45 7.47 -13.16
CA LYS A 103 5.75 7.12 -13.73
C LYS A 103 5.65 5.93 -14.71
N LEU A 104 4.90 4.90 -14.33
CA LEU A 104 4.72 3.69 -15.14
C LEU A 104 3.92 4.00 -16.42
N ALA A 105 2.87 4.82 -16.33
CA ALA A 105 2.09 5.26 -17.48
C ALA A 105 2.96 6.05 -18.49
N GLU A 106 3.76 7.01 -18.02
CA GLU A 106 4.64 7.79 -18.90
C GLU A 106 5.75 6.94 -19.52
N MET A 107 6.29 5.97 -18.78
CA MET A 107 7.24 5.00 -19.33
C MET A 107 6.58 4.18 -20.43
N HIS A 108 5.39 3.65 -20.16
CA HIS A 108 4.63 2.86 -21.12
C HIS A 108 4.34 3.65 -22.41
N GLU A 109 3.84 4.89 -22.29
CA GLU A 109 3.58 5.78 -23.43
C GLU A 109 4.85 6.10 -24.24
N ALA A 110 6.00 6.24 -23.56
CA ALA A 110 7.29 6.45 -24.21
C ALA A 110 7.88 5.18 -24.86
N GLY A 111 7.24 4.03 -24.69
CA GLY A 111 7.67 2.73 -25.22
C GLY A 111 8.53 1.90 -24.25
N ASP A 112 8.79 2.38 -23.03
CA ASP A 112 9.44 1.64 -21.96
C ASP A 112 8.41 0.78 -21.21
N VAL A 113 7.98 -0.30 -21.85
CA VAL A 113 6.93 -1.20 -21.33
C VAL A 113 7.54 -2.32 -20.47
N LEU A 114 6.98 -2.55 -19.27
CA LEU A 114 7.41 -3.61 -18.36
C LEU A 114 7.08 -5.01 -18.91
N THR A 115 7.70 -6.05 -18.35
CA THR A 115 7.42 -7.44 -18.74
C THR A 115 6.07 -7.92 -18.21
N GLY A 116 5.84 -7.78 -16.90
CA GLY A 116 4.57 -8.09 -16.24
C GLY A 116 3.65 -6.88 -16.13
N ASP A 117 2.37 -7.15 -15.85
CA ASP A 117 1.43 -6.08 -15.54
C ASP A 117 1.74 -5.46 -14.17
N VAL A 118 1.30 -4.22 -13.98
CA VAL A 118 1.29 -3.57 -12.67
C VAL A 118 -0.11 -3.06 -12.39
N ILE A 119 -0.66 -3.40 -11.23
CA ILE A 119 -1.92 -2.84 -10.74
C ILE A 119 -1.60 -1.92 -9.58
N VAL A 120 -1.91 -0.64 -9.74
CA VAL A 120 -1.80 0.35 -8.66
C VAL A 120 -3.19 0.60 -8.09
N ALA A 121 -3.35 0.56 -6.77
CA ALA A 121 -4.61 0.86 -6.13
C ALA A 121 -4.43 1.72 -4.87
N THR A 122 -5.35 2.65 -4.63
CA THR A 122 -5.40 3.52 -3.45
C THR A 122 -6.78 4.20 -3.40
N HIS A 123 -7.00 5.08 -2.44
CA HIS A 123 -8.16 5.97 -2.45
C HIS A 123 -7.79 7.44 -2.19
N VAL A 124 -8.70 8.35 -2.57
CA VAL A 124 -8.58 9.80 -2.41
C VAL A 124 -9.70 10.28 -1.47
N CYS A 125 -9.32 10.74 -0.28
CA CYS A 125 -10.21 11.30 0.73
C CYS A 125 -9.64 12.61 1.31
N PRO A 126 -10.11 13.80 0.85
CA PRO A 126 -9.55 15.10 1.23
C PRO A 126 -9.91 15.57 2.66
N ASP A 127 -10.88 14.91 3.29
CA ASP A 127 -11.59 15.32 4.51
C ASP A 127 -11.90 14.13 5.44
N ALA A 128 -10.93 13.23 5.60
CA ALA A 128 -11.08 12.06 6.45
C ALA A 128 -11.19 12.42 7.94
N PRO A 129 -11.96 11.64 8.73
CA PRO A 129 -12.10 11.85 10.17
C PRO A 129 -10.79 11.57 10.93
N THR A 130 -10.69 12.08 12.17
CA THR A 130 -9.58 11.78 13.09
C THR A 130 -10.08 11.08 14.35
N LEU A 131 -9.27 10.17 14.91
CA LEU A 131 -9.56 9.44 16.13
C LEU A 131 -8.53 9.73 17.22
N PRO A 132 -8.96 9.96 18.48
CA PRO A 132 -8.04 9.98 19.62
C PRO A 132 -7.29 8.64 19.74
N HIS A 133 -5.96 8.67 19.72
CA HIS A 133 -5.08 7.50 19.79
C HIS A 133 -3.72 7.86 20.43
N GLU A 134 -2.99 6.86 20.95
CA GLU A 134 -1.65 6.99 21.58
C GLU A 134 -0.59 6.26 20.74
N PRO A 135 0.58 6.85 20.45
CA PRO A 135 1.17 8.06 21.05
C PRO A 135 0.74 9.38 20.40
N VAL A 136 -0.02 9.30 19.30
CA VAL A 136 -0.51 10.43 18.52
C VAL A 136 -1.88 10.10 17.95
N PRO A 137 -2.75 11.10 17.69
CA PRO A 137 -4.03 10.89 17.03
C PRO A 137 -3.87 10.16 15.69
N PHE A 138 -4.80 9.26 15.40
CA PHE A 138 -4.84 8.52 14.15
C PHE A 138 -5.77 9.18 13.15
N MET A 139 -5.41 9.07 11.87
CA MET A 139 -6.36 9.26 10.79
C MET A 139 -7.28 8.05 10.77
N ASP A 140 -8.56 8.33 10.59
CA ASP A 140 -9.59 7.32 10.43
C ASP A 140 -10.06 7.32 8.98
N SER A 141 -10.68 6.24 8.54
CA SER A 141 -11.14 6.10 7.16
C SER A 141 -12.65 6.32 7.10
N PRO A 142 -13.17 6.98 6.02
CA PRO A 142 -14.61 7.08 5.81
C PRO A 142 -15.27 5.71 5.55
N ILE A 143 -14.49 4.70 5.13
CA ILE A 143 -14.93 3.34 4.83
C ILE A 143 -14.27 2.32 5.77
N ASP A 144 -14.92 1.19 6.00
CA ASP A 144 -14.34 0.11 6.81
C ASP A 144 -13.20 -0.63 6.09
N MET A 145 -12.43 -1.40 6.87
CA MET A 145 -11.22 -2.06 6.37
C MET A 145 -11.53 -3.17 5.35
N GLU A 146 -12.66 -3.86 5.51
CA GLU A 146 -13.07 -4.91 4.59
C GLU A 146 -13.36 -4.32 3.21
N THR A 147 -14.11 -3.22 3.17
CA THR A 147 -14.40 -2.47 1.95
C THR A 147 -13.13 -1.91 1.32
N MET A 148 -12.23 -1.32 2.12
CA MET A 148 -10.93 -0.83 1.63
C MET A 148 -10.11 -1.94 0.96
N ASN A 149 -9.99 -3.10 1.62
CA ASN A 149 -9.29 -4.26 1.07
C ASN A 149 -9.94 -4.77 -0.23
N GLN A 150 -11.27 -4.82 -0.33
CA GLN A 150 -11.97 -5.24 -1.56
C GLN A 150 -11.67 -4.31 -2.75
N MET A 151 -11.49 -3.02 -2.50
CA MET A 151 -11.20 -2.04 -3.54
C MET A 151 -9.72 -2.03 -3.94
N GLU A 152 -8.83 -2.24 -2.98
CA GLU A 152 -7.37 -2.13 -3.17
C GLU A 152 -6.71 -3.43 -3.62
N VAL A 153 -7.19 -4.59 -3.16
CA VAL A 153 -6.59 -5.89 -3.45
C VAL A 153 -7.30 -6.53 -4.64
N ASP A 154 -6.54 -6.82 -5.69
CA ASP A 154 -7.04 -7.44 -6.91
C ASP A 154 -6.55 -8.88 -7.03
N GLU A 155 -7.45 -9.81 -7.39
CA GLU A 155 -7.11 -11.24 -7.54
C GLU A 155 -6.04 -11.51 -8.60
N GLN A 156 -5.81 -10.55 -9.52
CA GLN A 156 -4.77 -10.65 -10.53
C GLN A 156 -3.37 -10.43 -9.97
N MET A 157 -3.23 -9.81 -8.80
CA MET A 157 -1.93 -9.52 -8.16
C MET A 157 -1.28 -10.80 -7.63
N ASP A 158 -0.09 -11.14 -8.14
CA ASP A 158 0.69 -12.30 -7.68
C ASP A 158 1.62 -11.98 -6.51
N ALA A 159 1.83 -10.69 -6.23
CA ALA A 159 2.51 -10.18 -5.04
C ALA A 159 2.06 -8.73 -4.82
N ILE A 160 2.15 -8.23 -3.58
CA ILE A 160 1.74 -6.86 -3.24
C ILE A 160 2.86 -6.13 -2.49
N VAL A 161 3.20 -4.94 -2.99
CA VAL A 161 3.91 -3.90 -2.24
C VAL A 161 2.86 -2.97 -1.65
N SER A 162 2.74 -2.96 -0.32
CA SER A 162 1.77 -2.15 0.41
C SER A 162 2.47 -0.97 1.08
N ILE A 163 2.27 0.24 0.56
CA ILE A 163 2.96 1.45 0.99
C ILE A 163 2.08 2.20 2.00
N ASP A 164 2.60 2.51 3.18
CA ASP A 164 1.85 3.20 4.25
C ASP A 164 2.75 4.20 5.00
N THR A 165 2.15 5.32 5.43
CA THR A 165 2.79 6.26 6.36
C THR A 165 2.90 5.65 7.75
N THR A 166 4.08 5.13 8.06
CA THR A 166 4.34 4.47 9.34
C THR A 166 5.12 5.40 10.27
N LYS A 167 4.72 6.67 10.40
CA LYS A 167 5.48 7.66 11.20
C LYS A 167 5.04 7.74 12.67
N GLY A 168 3.88 7.20 13.02
CA GLY A 168 3.30 7.30 14.37
C GLY A 168 3.84 6.30 15.40
N ASN A 169 4.99 5.67 15.17
CA ASN A 169 5.41 4.46 15.90
C ASN A 169 6.81 4.57 16.55
N ARG A 170 7.14 3.60 17.43
CA ARG A 170 8.45 3.46 18.11
C ARG A 170 9.21 2.18 17.77
N ILE A 171 8.72 1.40 16.82
CA ILE A 171 9.34 0.18 16.32
C ILE A 171 10.43 0.51 15.30
N ILE A 172 10.19 1.53 14.48
CA ILE A 172 11.12 2.00 13.46
C ILE A 172 11.24 3.53 13.46
N ASN A 173 12.47 4.01 13.62
CA ASN A 173 12.76 5.43 13.83
C ASN A 173 13.96 5.87 12.99
N VAL A 174 13.77 5.90 11.68
CA VAL A 174 14.72 6.45 10.68
C VAL A 174 13.94 7.33 9.70
N ASN A 175 14.61 8.26 9.01
CA ASN A 175 13.99 8.94 7.87
C ASN A 175 14.23 8.15 6.57
N GLY A 176 13.20 8.07 5.73
CA GLY A 176 13.22 7.34 4.46
C GLY A 176 12.16 6.24 4.44
N ILE A 177 12.51 5.11 3.85
CA ILE A 177 11.65 3.93 3.79
C ILE A 177 12.22 2.73 4.56
N ALA A 178 11.34 1.79 4.89
CA ALA A 178 11.70 0.49 5.43
C ALA A 178 10.73 -0.59 4.95
N ILE A 179 11.17 -1.84 4.96
CA ILE A 179 10.36 -2.97 4.50
C ILE A 179 10.01 -3.94 5.62
N SER A 180 8.88 -4.61 5.51
CA SER A 180 8.53 -5.71 6.41
C SER A 180 9.18 -7.01 5.93
N PRO A 181 9.27 -8.05 6.78
CA PRO A 181 9.29 -9.42 6.31
C PRO A 181 8.05 -9.71 5.45
N THR A 182 8.16 -10.67 4.52
CA THR A 182 7.04 -11.06 3.66
C THR A 182 5.96 -11.76 4.47
N VAL A 183 4.71 -11.33 4.28
CA VAL A 183 3.54 -11.97 4.88
C VAL A 183 2.79 -12.74 3.82
N MET A 184 2.46 -13.99 4.09
CA MET A 184 1.71 -14.82 3.15
C MET A 184 0.83 -15.82 3.90
N GLN A 185 -0.48 -15.80 3.67
CA GLN A 185 -1.43 -16.77 4.23
C GLN A 185 -1.34 -16.92 5.76
N GLY A 186 -1.18 -15.80 6.46
CA GLY A 186 -1.03 -15.72 7.92
C GLY A 186 0.36 -16.04 8.47
N TYR A 187 1.32 -16.42 7.62
CA TYR A 187 2.72 -16.60 7.99
C TYR A 187 3.52 -15.30 7.91
N LEU A 188 4.47 -15.15 8.84
CA LEU A 188 5.58 -14.19 8.76
C LEU A 188 6.80 -14.94 8.22
N LEU A 189 7.19 -14.67 6.97
CA LEU A 189 8.30 -15.32 6.29
C LEU A 189 9.61 -14.54 6.48
N SER A 190 10.72 -15.15 6.07
CA SER A 190 12.01 -14.45 6.01
C SER A 190 11.94 -13.25 5.05
N VAL A 191 12.73 -12.22 5.34
CA VAL A 191 12.87 -11.04 4.48
C VAL A 191 13.48 -11.47 3.15
N SER A 192 12.92 -11.01 2.04
CA SER A 192 13.47 -11.26 0.71
C SER A 192 14.80 -10.50 0.50
N ASP A 193 15.84 -11.23 0.13
CA ASP A 193 17.13 -10.66 -0.27
C ASP A 193 17.00 -9.78 -1.52
N ASP A 194 16.17 -10.18 -2.49
CA ASP A 194 15.96 -9.41 -3.72
C ASP A 194 15.30 -8.05 -3.44
N LEU A 195 14.33 -8.00 -2.52
CA LEU A 195 13.70 -6.75 -2.10
C LEU A 195 14.68 -5.87 -1.30
N MET A 196 15.52 -6.48 -0.47
CA MET A 196 16.61 -5.76 0.20
C MET A 196 17.59 -5.15 -0.81
N ASP A 197 17.94 -5.87 -1.88
CA ASP A 197 18.80 -5.37 -2.96
C ASP A 197 18.15 -4.22 -3.74
N VAL A 198 16.84 -4.29 -4.00
CA VAL A 198 16.07 -3.16 -4.57
C VAL A 198 16.16 -1.95 -3.64
N MET A 199 15.89 -2.12 -2.36
CA MET A 199 15.95 -1.04 -1.37
C MET A 199 17.34 -0.41 -1.32
N THR A 200 18.41 -1.21 -1.31
CA THR A 200 19.78 -0.71 -1.32
C THR A 200 20.10 0.09 -2.58
N ARG A 201 19.67 -0.36 -3.76
CA ARG A 201 19.87 0.39 -5.00
C ARG A 201 19.10 1.71 -5.02
N VAL A 202 17.86 1.72 -4.52
CA VAL A 202 16.99 2.90 -4.54
C VAL A 202 17.47 3.95 -3.54
N THR A 203 17.80 3.54 -2.31
CA THR A 203 18.15 4.45 -1.22
C THR A 203 19.65 4.77 -1.13
N GLY A 204 20.50 3.92 -1.71
CA GLY A 204 21.96 3.98 -1.50
C GLY A 204 22.40 3.65 -0.07
N LYS A 205 21.52 3.03 0.73
CA LYS A 205 21.74 2.69 2.15
C LYS A 205 21.60 1.18 2.36
N MET A 206 22.06 0.70 3.52
CA MET A 206 21.72 -0.66 3.95
C MET A 206 20.19 -0.78 4.13
N PRO A 207 19.60 -1.95 3.84
CA PRO A 207 18.16 -2.16 4.00
C PRO A 207 17.75 -1.96 5.45
N VAL A 208 16.58 -1.37 5.65
CA VAL A 208 15.96 -1.22 6.96
C VAL A 208 14.72 -2.10 6.99
N VAL A 209 14.69 -3.02 7.95
CA VAL A 209 13.57 -3.95 8.14
C VAL A 209 12.93 -3.67 9.49
N PHE A 210 11.60 -3.54 9.53
CA PHE A 210 10.88 -3.37 10.78
C PHE A 210 10.30 -4.68 11.30
N ALA A 211 10.18 -4.77 12.63
CA ALA A 211 9.63 -5.95 13.29
C ALA A 211 8.11 -6.04 13.10
N LEU A 212 7.60 -7.28 12.99
CA LEU A 212 6.18 -7.58 12.99
C LEU A 212 5.83 -8.44 14.21
N SER A 213 4.61 -8.24 14.70
CA SER A 213 3.93 -9.13 15.63
C SER A 213 2.90 -9.98 14.89
N GLN A 214 2.47 -11.09 15.51
CA GLN A 214 1.43 -11.95 14.91
C GLN A 214 0.11 -11.20 14.69
N GLN A 215 -0.20 -10.20 15.52
CA GLN A 215 -1.46 -9.48 15.38
C GLN A 215 -1.46 -8.51 14.19
N ASP A 216 -0.30 -8.03 13.74
CA ASP A 216 -0.18 -7.10 12.60
C ASP A 216 -0.71 -7.72 11.28
N VAL A 217 -0.77 -9.05 11.21
CA VAL A 217 -1.26 -9.81 10.05
C VAL A 217 -2.66 -10.39 10.25
N THR A 218 -3.40 -9.84 11.22
CA THR A 218 -4.81 -10.16 11.45
C THR A 218 -5.71 -9.00 11.03
N PRO A 219 -6.98 -9.24 10.66
CA PRO A 219 -7.90 -8.17 10.27
C PRO A 219 -8.04 -7.10 11.36
N TYR A 220 -8.13 -5.85 10.94
CA TYR A 220 -8.52 -4.74 11.80
C TYR A 220 -9.93 -4.93 12.37
N GLY A 221 -10.24 -4.20 13.44
CA GLY A 221 -11.54 -4.27 14.10
C GLY A 221 -11.68 -5.47 15.03
N ASN A 222 -10.57 -6.13 15.38
CA ASN A 222 -10.52 -7.24 16.33
C ASN A 222 -10.05 -6.83 17.75
N ASP A 223 -10.02 -5.52 18.02
CA ASP A 223 -9.58 -4.91 19.30
C ASP A 223 -8.13 -5.21 19.72
N LEU A 224 -7.27 -5.63 18.77
CA LEU A 224 -5.83 -5.76 18.99
C LEU A 224 -5.09 -4.50 18.55
N TYR A 225 -3.90 -4.30 19.11
CA TYR A 225 -2.99 -3.24 18.68
C TYR A 225 -2.20 -3.68 17.46
N HIS A 226 -2.36 -2.99 16.35
CA HIS A 226 -1.53 -3.15 15.16
C HIS A 226 -0.58 -1.96 15.01
N LEU A 227 0.57 -2.18 14.37
CA LEU A 227 1.51 -1.11 14.04
C LEU A 227 0.82 0.01 13.25
N ASN A 228 0.14 -0.37 12.17
CA ASN A 228 -0.73 0.42 11.30
C ASN A 228 -1.35 -0.51 10.23
N SER A 229 -1.99 0.08 9.22
CA SER A 229 -2.79 -0.64 8.23
C SER A 229 -1.96 -1.32 7.13
N ILE A 230 -0.64 -1.17 7.17
CA ILE A 230 0.30 -1.54 6.10
C ILE A 230 0.21 -3.00 5.67
N LEU A 231 -0.18 -3.92 6.56
CA LEU A 231 -0.31 -5.35 6.27
C LEU A 231 -1.75 -5.84 6.16
N GLN A 232 -2.74 -4.96 6.20
CA GLN A 232 -4.13 -5.35 5.97
C GLN A 232 -4.40 -5.99 4.60
N PRO A 233 -3.70 -5.61 3.50
CA PRO A 233 -3.83 -6.36 2.25
C PRO A 233 -3.53 -7.87 2.40
N ALA A 234 -2.65 -8.25 3.33
CA ALA A 234 -2.31 -9.66 3.57
C ALA A 234 -3.45 -10.48 4.17
N THR A 235 -4.52 -9.85 4.67
CA THR A 235 -5.72 -10.55 5.15
C THR A 235 -6.74 -10.78 4.04
N ALA A 236 -6.54 -10.20 2.85
CA ALA A 236 -7.46 -10.23 1.73
C ALA A 236 -6.90 -10.93 0.48
N THR A 237 -5.69 -11.50 0.56
CA THR A 237 -5.07 -12.26 -0.53
C THR A 237 -4.31 -13.48 -0.02
N ASP A 238 -4.14 -14.47 -0.89
CA ASP A 238 -3.24 -15.60 -0.70
C ASP A 238 -1.82 -15.33 -1.23
N ALA A 239 -1.63 -14.22 -1.95
CA ALA A 239 -0.35 -13.76 -2.49
C ALA A 239 0.57 -13.21 -1.38
N PRO A 240 1.91 -13.21 -1.58
CA PRO A 240 2.84 -12.57 -0.66
C PRO A 240 2.66 -11.04 -0.64
N VAL A 241 2.64 -10.46 0.55
CA VAL A 241 2.54 -9.02 0.80
C VAL A 241 3.76 -8.54 1.58
N VAL A 242 4.35 -7.44 1.13
CA VAL A 242 5.42 -6.74 1.85
C VAL A 242 4.98 -5.30 2.10
N GLY A 243 5.06 -4.89 3.37
CA GLY A 243 4.85 -3.50 3.76
C GLY A 243 6.08 -2.65 3.43
N VAL A 244 5.88 -1.49 2.79
CA VAL A 244 6.87 -0.44 2.57
C VAL A 244 6.46 0.78 3.40
N ALA A 245 7.11 0.93 4.54
CA ALA A 245 6.83 1.95 5.52
C ALA A 245 7.56 3.24 5.15
N ILE A 246 6.84 4.35 4.97
CA ILE A 246 7.43 5.70 4.94
C ILE A 246 7.58 6.16 6.40
N VAL A 247 8.81 6.40 6.84
CA VAL A 247 9.16 6.51 8.26
C VAL A 247 9.93 7.80 8.58
N THR A 248 9.87 8.20 9.85
CA THR A 248 10.64 9.32 10.39
C THR A 248 11.33 8.95 11.70
N GLU A 249 12.40 9.67 12.05
CA GLU A 249 13.12 9.48 13.32
C GLU A 249 12.27 9.81 14.55
N GLN A 250 11.33 10.73 14.41
CA GLN A 250 10.38 11.12 15.46
C GLN A 250 8.98 10.64 15.14
N MET A 251 8.17 10.43 16.18
CA MET A 251 6.76 10.12 16.00
C MET A 251 6.02 11.32 15.42
N VAL A 252 5.32 11.10 14.31
CA VAL A 252 4.48 12.11 13.66
C VAL A 252 3.07 11.57 13.52
N ALA A 253 2.08 12.38 13.90
CA ALA A 253 0.67 12.00 13.78
C ALA A 253 0.27 11.84 12.30
N GLY A 254 -0.61 10.89 12.01
CA GLY A 254 -1.14 10.72 10.65
C GLY A 254 -1.81 12.01 10.15
N CYS A 255 -2.50 12.74 11.05
CA CYS A 255 -3.15 13.99 10.74
C CYS A 255 -2.18 15.21 10.66
N ALA A 256 -0.90 15.06 10.98
CA ALA A 256 0.03 16.18 10.99
C ALA A 256 0.23 16.75 9.58
N THR A 257 0.06 18.06 9.43
CA THR A 257 0.35 18.79 8.20
C THR A 257 1.82 19.21 8.15
N GLY A 258 2.38 19.37 6.94
CA GLY A 258 3.80 19.71 6.76
C GLY A 258 4.78 18.58 7.11
N ALA A 259 4.28 17.35 7.20
CA ALA A 259 5.02 16.15 7.59
C ALA A 259 5.50 15.30 6.41
N THR A 260 5.09 15.63 5.18
CA THR A 260 5.50 14.92 3.97
C THR A 260 6.92 15.31 3.59
N HIS A 261 7.81 14.32 3.54
CA HIS A 261 9.17 14.50 3.03
C HIS A 261 9.22 13.95 1.60
N ALA A 262 9.33 14.84 0.61
CA ALA A 262 9.21 14.44 -0.80
C ALA A 262 10.20 13.33 -1.21
N ASN A 263 11.40 13.32 -0.63
CA ASN A 263 12.40 12.28 -0.91
C ASN A 263 12.00 10.91 -0.32
N ASP A 264 11.39 10.87 0.86
CA ASP A 264 10.99 9.60 1.50
C ASP A 264 9.83 8.96 0.70
N VAL A 265 8.89 9.79 0.22
CA VAL A 265 7.82 9.38 -0.70
C VAL A 265 8.38 8.94 -2.05
N GLU A 266 9.34 9.69 -2.61
CA GLU A 266 10.00 9.34 -3.88
C GLU A 266 10.74 8.01 -3.78
N GLU A 267 11.43 7.75 -2.68
CA GLU A 267 12.11 6.48 -2.42
C GLU A 267 11.10 5.32 -2.37
N ALA A 268 9.94 5.49 -1.73
CA ALA A 268 8.88 4.47 -1.68
C ALA A 268 8.31 4.18 -3.09
N ALA A 269 7.95 5.24 -3.82
CA ALA A 269 7.44 5.11 -5.18
C ALA A 269 8.47 4.45 -6.11
N ARG A 270 9.73 4.87 -6.02
CA ARG A 270 10.82 4.32 -6.82
C ARG A 270 11.11 2.86 -6.45
N PHE A 271 11.07 2.51 -5.17
CA PHE A 271 11.17 1.12 -4.72
C PHE A 271 10.09 0.26 -5.38
N ALA A 272 8.83 0.68 -5.34
CA ALA A 272 7.72 -0.07 -5.93
C ALA A 272 7.87 -0.24 -7.45
N VAL A 273 8.29 0.82 -8.17
CA VAL A 273 8.54 0.76 -9.62
C VAL A 273 9.69 -0.18 -9.98
N GLU A 274 10.81 -0.13 -9.24
CA GLU A 274 11.95 -1.03 -9.51
C GLU A 274 11.64 -2.48 -9.12
N ALA A 275 10.87 -2.70 -8.05
CA ALA A 275 10.37 -4.03 -7.69
C ALA A 275 9.45 -4.59 -8.79
N ALA A 276 8.55 -3.78 -9.34
CA ALA A 276 7.64 -4.18 -10.42
C ALA A 276 8.39 -4.67 -11.66
N LYS A 277 9.44 -3.94 -12.07
CA LYS A 277 10.27 -4.31 -13.23
C LYS A 277 10.89 -5.69 -13.05
N LEU A 278 11.51 -5.94 -11.89
CA LEU A 278 12.21 -7.20 -11.63
C LEU A 278 11.24 -8.35 -11.38
N PHE A 279 10.13 -8.11 -10.68
CA PHE A 279 9.11 -9.12 -10.41
C PHE A 279 8.50 -9.65 -11.70
N GLY A 280 8.07 -8.76 -12.61
CA GLY A 280 7.55 -9.16 -13.91
C GLY A 280 8.56 -9.92 -14.80
N GLN A 281 9.87 -9.76 -14.54
CA GLN A 281 10.94 -10.50 -15.21
C GLN A 281 11.26 -11.84 -14.54
N GLY A 282 10.65 -12.16 -13.39
CA GLY A 282 10.99 -13.31 -12.56
C GLY A 282 12.35 -13.21 -11.86
N ALA A 283 12.87 -11.98 -11.70
CA ALA A 283 14.19 -11.67 -11.13
C ALA A 283 14.11 -11.05 -9.72
N CYS A 284 12.94 -11.07 -9.09
CA CYS A 284 12.74 -10.63 -7.72
C CYS A 284 11.72 -11.56 -7.05
N SER A 285 12.19 -12.41 -6.13
CA SER A 285 11.35 -13.32 -5.36
C SER A 285 10.91 -12.65 -4.07
N PHE A 286 9.60 -12.61 -3.81
CA PHE A 286 9.07 -12.10 -2.54
C PHE A 286 9.27 -13.09 -1.39
N TYR A 287 9.44 -14.37 -1.69
CA TYR A 287 9.67 -15.44 -0.71
C TYR A 287 10.32 -16.66 -1.39
N ASP A 288 10.83 -17.59 -0.58
CA ASP A 288 11.32 -18.90 -1.05
C ASP A 288 10.16 -19.91 -1.06
N GLU A 289 9.72 -20.30 -2.25
CA GLU A 289 8.60 -21.22 -2.45
C GLU A 289 8.83 -22.60 -1.81
N ALA A 290 10.06 -23.12 -1.87
CA ALA A 290 10.39 -24.43 -1.33
C ALA A 290 10.38 -24.41 0.20
N GLN A 291 10.90 -23.34 0.81
CA GLN A 291 10.83 -23.14 2.25
C GLN A 291 9.40 -22.92 2.73
N PHE A 292 8.58 -22.15 2.01
CA PHE A 292 7.17 -21.97 2.37
C PHE A 292 6.40 -23.28 2.30
N ALA A 293 6.54 -24.05 1.22
CA ALA A 293 5.91 -25.36 1.09
C ALA A 293 6.33 -26.31 2.22
N HIS A 294 7.62 -26.29 2.60
CA HIS A 294 8.10 -27.06 3.74
C HIS A 294 7.51 -26.59 5.06
N LEU A 295 7.44 -25.28 5.29
CA LEU A 295 6.87 -24.66 6.49
C LEU A 295 5.40 -25.04 6.69
N VAL A 296 4.60 -24.97 5.62
CA VAL A 296 3.20 -25.42 5.62
C VAL A 296 3.10 -26.93 5.85
N GLY A 297 4.00 -27.72 5.25
CA GLY A 297 4.05 -29.17 5.48
C GLY A 297 4.35 -29.56 6.93
N LEU A 298 5.17 -28.77 7.63
CA LEU A 298 5.53 -29.00 9.03
C LEU A 298 4.45 -28.51 10.02
N TYR A 299 3.84 -27.36 9.75
CA TYR A 299 3.01 -26.65 10.74
C TYR A 299 1.54 -26.46 10.33
N GLY A 300 1.16 -26.86 9.12
CA GLY A 300 -0.20 -26.71 8.58
C GLY A 300 -0.52 -25.28 8.10
N PRO A 301 -1.75 -25.00 7.65
CA PRO A 301 -2.12 -23.65 7.21
C PRO A 301 -2.24 -22.66 8.39
N MET A 302 -1.82 -21.40 8.18
CA MET A 302 -2.00 -20.30 9.12
C MET A 302 -3.08 -19.29 8.68
N SER A 303 -3.82 -19.57 7.60
CA SER A 303 -4.86 -18.68 7.04
C SER A 303 -5.98 -18.33 8.01
N ARG A 304 -6.15 -19.08 9.09
CA ARG A 304 -7.06 -18.72 10.20
C ARG A 304 -6.79 -17.35 10.82
N PHE A 305 -5.56 -16.83 10.68
CA PHE A 305 -5.19 -15.51 11.18
C PHE A 305 -5.59 -14.38 10.22
N GLN A 306 -5.95 -14.70 8.98
CA GLN A 306 -6.47 -13.73 8.01
C GLN A 306 -7.98 -13.45 8.20
N SER A 307 -8.65 -14.15 9.13
CA SER A 307 -10.06 -13.90 9.47
C SER A 307 -10.22 -13.29 10.86
N SER A 308 -11.44 -12.84 11.17
CA SER A 308 -11.84 -12.34 12.49
C SER A 308 -11.83 -13.43 13.60
N GLY A 309 -11.30 -14.62 13.29
CA GLY A 309 -11.26 -15.76 14.19
C GLY A 309 -12.66 -16.16 14.66
N ASN A 310 -12.78 -16.49 15.96
CA ASN A 310 -14.06 -16.91 16.55
C ASN A 310 -15.01 -15.74 16.87
N ALA A 311 -14.63 -14.48 16.62
CA ALA A 311 -15.47 -13.33 16.93
C ALA A 311 -16.75 -13.30 16.08
N GLU A 312 -16.69 -13.77 14.83
CA GLU A 312 -17.87 -13.91 13.96
C GLU A 312 -18.96 -14.81 14.56
N GLN A 313 -18.57 -15.84 15.32
CA GLN A 313 -19.52 -16.74 15.98
C GLN A 313 -20.20 -16.09 17.18
N ARG A 314 -19.52 -15.19 17.90
CA ARG A 314 -20.09 -14.48 19.06
C ARG A 314 -21.12 -13.43 18.64
N ASN A 315 -20.82 -12.64 17.60
CA ASN A 315 -21.76 -11.65 17.08
C ASN A 315 -23.03 -12.27 16.49
N ARG A 316 -22.96 -13.53 15.99
CA ARG A 316 -24.15 -14.29 15.57
C ARG A 316 -24.97 -14.86 16.72
N GLN A 317 -24.34 -15.18 17.86
CA GLN A 317 -25.04 -15.67 19.05
C GLN A 317 -25.69 -14.55 19.87
N GLU A 318 -25.14 -13.34 19.86
CA GLU A 318 -25.73 -12.18 20.56
C GLU A 318 -26.87 -11.50 19.77
N ARG A 319 -27.05 -11.86 18.49
CA ARG A 319 -28.16 -11.39 17.63
C ARG A 319 -29.36 -12.36 17.57
N VAL A 320 -29.34 -13.44 18.36
CA VAL A 320 -30.43 -14.44 18.51
C VAL A 320 -30.97 -14.38 19.93
#